data_AF-A0AB73BKX6-F1
#
_entry.id   AF-A0AB73BKX6-F1
#
_cell.length_a   1.000
_cell.length_b   1.000
_cell.length_c   1.000
_cell.angle_alpha   90.00
_cell.angle_beta   90.00
_cell.angle_gamma   90.00
#
_symmetry.space_group_name_H-M   'P 1'
#
loop_
_entity.id
_entity.type
_entity.pdbx_description
1 polymer ?
#
loop_
_entity_poly.entity_id
_entity_poly.type
_entity_poly.pdbx_seq_one_letter_code
_entity_poly.pdbx_strand_id
1 'polypeptide(L)' 'MCLSGRIYNQLDHRKTLESKLYNMCTGIPWRDLTSYFSAWSAIWSRFSLWSKKDILNELFRILSRDTGMD' A
#
# COMPACT_ATOMS: atom_id res chain seq x y z
N MET A 1 -5.56 -12.47 22.74
CA MET A 1 -5.88 -11.06 22.44
C MET A 1 -5.96 -10.89 20.94
N CYS A 2 -7.17 -10.99 20.39
CA CYS A 2 -7.43 -10.86 18.96
C CYS A 2 -7.33 -9.38 18.58
N LEU A 3 -6.22 -8.98 17.97
CA LEU A 3 -6.01 -7.62 17.50
C LEU A 3 -7.00 -7.29 16.38
N SER A 4 -8.11 -6.69 16.81
CA SER A 4 -8.77 -5.56 16.16
C SER A 4 -9.22 -5.77 14.71
N GLY A 5 -10.46 -6.25 14.57
CA GLY A 5 -11.26 -6.16 13.33
C GLY A 5 -11.49 -4.73 12.80
N ARG A 6 -10.84 -3.69 13.37
CA ARG A 6 -10.81 -2.32 12.83
C ARG A 6 -9.61 -2.04 11.91
N ILE A 7 -8.55 -2.85 11.93
CA ILE A 7 -7.33 -2.55 11.15
C ILE A 7 -7.35 -3.16 9.74
N TYR A 8 -8.04 -4.28 9.54
CA TYR A 8 -7.90 -5.06 8.30
C TYR A 8 -9.02 -4.91 7.27
N ASN A 9 -10.19 -4.37 7.65
CA ASN A 9 -11.32 -4.18 6.73
C ASN A 9 -11.50 -2.71 6.32
N GLN A 10 -10.50 -2.15 5.66
CA GLN A 10 -10.72 -0.99 4.80
C GLN A 10 -10.31 -1.41 3.39
N LEU A 11 -11.28 -1.64 2.51
CA LEU A 11 -11.05 -1.83 1.07
C LEU A 11 -10.06 -0.77 0.52
N ASP A 12 -10.08 0.43 1.08
CA ASP A 12 -9.10 1.51 0.86
C ASP A 12 -7.63 1.12 1.08
N HIS A 13 -7.28 0.35 2.12
CA HIS A 13 -5.89 0.00 2.43
C HIS A 13 -5.33 -0.97 1.38
N ARG A 14 -6.11 -2.01 1.07
CA ARG A 14 -5.76 -2.98 0.04
C ARG A 14 -5.65 -2.30 -1.33
N LYS A 15 -6.63 -1.49 -1.71
CA LYS A 15 -6.60 -0.73 -2.98
C LYS A 15 -5.42 0.23 -3.07
N THR A 16 -5.07 0.91 -1.97
CA THR A 16 -3.89 1.81 -1.91
C THR A 16 -2.59 1.03 -2.14
N LEU A 17 -2.45 -0.14 -1.51
CA LEU A 17 -1.29 -0.99 -1.66
C LEU A 17 -1.21 -1.59 -3.07
N GLU A 18 -2.31 -2.16 -3.57
CA GLU A 18 -2.40 -2.74 -4.92
C GLU A 18 -2.10 -1.69 -6.01
N SER A 19 -2.61 -0.45 -5.85
CA SER A 19 -2.28 0.67 -6.73
C SER A 19 -0.78 0.93 -6.77
N LYS A 20 -0.13 0.96 -5.60
CA LYS A 20 1.31 1.24 -5.50
C LYS A 20 2.14 0.11 -6.10
N LEU A 21 1.77 -1.14 -5.81
CA LEU A 21 2.44 -2.32 -6.37
C LEU A 21 2.31 -2.33 -7.89
N TYR A 22 1.10 -2.11 -8.41
CA TYR A 22 0.89 -2.07 -9.85
C TYR A 22 1.70 -0.95 -10.51
N ASN A 23 1.72 0.26 -9.92
CA ASN A 23 2.58 1.35 -10.40
C ASN A 23 4.07 0.97 -10.39
N MET A 24 4.56 0.35 -9.32
CA MET A 24 5.96 -0.10 -9.22
C MET A 24 6.31 -1.17 -10.26
N CYS A 25 5.38 -2.10 -10.55
CA CYS A 25 5.60 -3.16 -11.53
C CYS A 25 5.49 -2.70 -12.98
N THR A 26 4.61 -1.73 -13.27
CA THR A 26 4.30 -1.31 -14.66
C THR A 26 4.96 0.00 -15.07
N GLY A 27 5.38 0.84 -14.13
CA GLY A 27 5.91 2.18 -14.41
C GLY A 27 4.88 3.18 -14.94
N ILE A 28 3.59 2.80 -15.00
CA ILE A 28 2.52 3.63 -15.57
C ILE A 28 2.32 4.88 -14.69
N PRO A 29 2.23 6.09 -15.26
CA PRO A 29 1.99 7.31 -14.50
C PRO A 29 0.66 7.21 -13.75
N TRP A 30 0.67 7.69 -12.51
CA TRP A 30 -0.42 7.48 -11.56
C TRP A 30 -1.80 8.04 -11.98
N ARG A 31 -1.83 8.97 -12.93
CA ARG A 31 -3.09 9.54 -13.46
C ARG A 31 -3.91 8.49 -14.21
N ASP A 32 -3.24 7.62 -14.95
CA ASP A 32 -3.88 6.57 -15.77
C ASP A 32 -4.37 5.38 -14.93
N LEU A 33 -3.90 5.24 -13.69
CA LEU A 33 -4.25 4.14 -12.80
C LEU A 33 -5.63 4.28 -12.12
N THR A 34 -6.25 5.44 -12.27
CA THR A 34 -7.35 5.91 -11.41
C THR A 34 -8.68 5.24 -11.62
N SER A 35 -8.96 4.73 -12.82
CA SER A 35 -10.28 4.15 -13.11
C SER A 35 -10.55 2.87 -12.31
N TYR A 36 -9.50 2.11 -11.98
CA TYR A 36 -9.66 0.79 -11.36
C TYR A 36 -9.57 0.78 -9.84
N PHE A 37 -8.73 1.65 -9.24
CA PHE A 37 -8.34 1.51 -7.83
C PHE A 37 -8.88 2.55 -6.84
N SER A 38 -9.69 3.54 -7.28
CA SER A 38 -10.24 4.70 -6.54
C SER A 38 -9.60 6.05 -6.92
N ALA A 39 -10.15 7.16 -6.40
CA ALA A 39 -9.65 8.51 -6.64
C ALA A 39 -8.16 8.66 -6.25
N TRP A 40 -7.33 9.04 -7.22
CA TRP A 40 -5.87 9.23 -7.07
C TRP A 40 -5.47 10.11 -5.89
N SER A 41 -6.23 11.17 -5.61
CA SER A 41 -5.95 12.09 -4.51
C SER A 41 -6.01 11.42 -3.13
N ALA A 42 -6.92 10.46 -2.94
CA ALA A 42 -7.05 9.71 -1.70
C ALA A 42 -5.87 8.73 -1.52
N ILE A 43 -5.50 8.03 -2.60
CA ILE A 43 -4.38 7.09 -2.63
C ILE A 43 -3.06 7.84 -2.34
N TRP A 44 -2.84 8.98 -2.98
CA TRP A 44 -1.64 9.80 -2.78
C TRP A 44 -1.54 10.34 -1.35
N SER A 45 -2.64 10.87 -0.81
CA SER A 45 -2.68 11.39 0.56
C SER A 45 -2.33 10.31 1.58
N ARG A 46 -2.88 9.10 1.42
CA ARG A 46 -2.54 7.96 2.28
C ARG A 46 -1.10 7.50 2.09
N PHE A 47 -0.63 7.38 0.84
CA PHE A 47 0.74 6.99 0.56
C PHE A 47 1.76 7.97 1.19
N SER A 48 1.49 9.27 1.12
CA SER A 48 2.29 10.30 1.78
C SER A 48 2.30 10.11 3.30
N LEU A 49 1.15 9.83 3.92
CA LEU A 49 1.06 9.54 5.35
C LEU A 49 1.85 8.28 5.73
N TRP A 50 1.78 7.23 4.93
CA TRP A 50 2.49 5.97 5.17
C TRP A 50 4.00 6.13 4.99
N SER A 51 4.42 6.90 3.99
CA SER A 51 5.82 7.23 3.75
C SER A 51 6.39 8.05 4.92
N LYS A 52 5.65 9.03 5.43
CA LYS A 52 6.03 9.80 6.63
C LYS A 52 6.14 8.93 7.89
N LYS A 53 5.39 7.84 7.96
CA LYS A 53 5.37 6.90 9.09
C LYS A 53 6.28 5.70 8.90
N ASP A 54 7.04 5.65 7.80
CA ASP A 54 7.94 4.55 7.45
C ASP A 54 7.26 3.15 7.36
N ILE A 55 5.93 3.12 7.21
CA ILE A 55 5.13 1.89 7.30
C ILE A 55 5.51 0.90 6.19
N LEU A 56 5.80 1.41 5.00
CA LEU A 56 6.17 0.57 3.85
C LEU A 56 7.52 -0.12 4.06
N ASN A 57 8.51 0.60 4.60
CA ASN A 57 9.81 0.01 4.90
C ASN A 57 9.69 -1.08 5.97
N GLU A 58 8.90 -0.85 7.01
CA GLU A 58 8.65 -1.89 8.02
C GLU A 58 7.94 -3.11 7.43
N LEU A 59 6.94 -2.89 6.58
CA LEU A 59 6.24 -3.97 5.87
C LEU A 59 7.21 -4.79 5.00
N PHE A 60 8.02 -4.13 4.17
CA PHE A 60 9.02 -4.80 3.34
C PHE A 60 10.07 -5.55 4.17
N ARG A 61 10.50 -4.98 5.30
CA ARG A 61 11.42 -5.64 6.23
C ARG A 61 10.84 -6.91 6.81
N ILE A 62 9.57 -6.89 7.21
CA ILE A 62 8.86 -8.07 7.72
C ILE A 62 8.70 -9.13 6.63
N LEU A 63 8.25 -8.73 5.43
CA LEU A 63 8.06 -9.64 4.31
C LEU A 63 9.38 -10.27 3.82
N SER A 64 10.48 -9.50 3.84
CA SER A 64 11.80 -10.01 3.45
C SER A 64 12.33 -11.07 4.42
N ARG A 65 12.07 -10.90 5.73
CA ARG A 65 12.44 -11.89 6.76
C ARG A 65 11.67 -13.19 6.63
N ASP A 66 10.40 -13.13 6.24
CA ASP A 66 9.56 -14.32 6.06
C ASP A 66 9.97 -15.14 4.81
N THR A 67 10.53 -14.47 3.80
CA THR A 67 10.93 -15.10 2.53
C THR A 67 12.26 -15.87 2.62
N GLY A 68 12.95 -15.87 3.77
CA GLY A 68 14.25 -16.56 3.93
C GLY A 68 15.31 -16.06 2.95
N MET A 69 15.22 -14.79 2.53
CA MET A 69 16.24 -14.10 1.76
C MET A 69 17.09 -13.29 2.74
N ASP A 70 17.92 -13.99 3.51
CA ASP A 70 19.13 -13.44 4.14
C ASP A 70 20.38 -13.85 3.35
#